data_AF-A0A9Y4MYS3-F1
#
_entry.id   AF-A0A9Y4MYS3-F1
#
_cell.length_a   1.000
_cell.length_b   1.000
_cell.length_c   1.000
_cell.angle_alpha   90.00
_cell.angle_beta   90.00
_cell.angle_gamma   90.00
#
_symmetry.space_group_name_H-M   'P 1'
#
loop_
_entity.id
_entity.type
_entity.pdbx_description
1 polymer ?
#
loop_
_entity_poly.entity_id
_entity_poly.type
_entity_poly.pdbx_seq_one_letter_code
_entity_poly.pdbx_strand_id
1 'polypeptide(L)'
;MKPGISREGSPERVEKPAAGSRQMMVVGTGTTRSGSRCLPLFLLLLLGSSCHMLHGQEVAPYLRGGGLGQQVVLEGNRLVLTCLAGGSWPLQYRWTLNNSNITDWTPQYRLSMPSLKRTDAGLYQCTVRNRMGAVIHRKTEVQVAFLGNVSAEEQRKTVTQGRAAIISPPPLASFPRPLVTWYKDGHKIIPNNRIAITMDNQLVVLATTATDAGRYHVEAVNEMTGENVTSPAVYLSISVGKKNRGSTDPESEQVAPAIVIGPKDTTVVTGSEATLECIANARPVDGLVVSWKREGRRLAGGRRLII
;
A
#
# COMPACT_ATOMS: atom_id res chain seq x y z
N MET A 1 -21.01 42.69 29.61
CA MET A 1 -19.86 43.23 30.38
C MET A 1 -18.62 43.20 29.50
N LYS A 2 -17.98 44.35 29.31
CA LYS A 2 -16.70 44.55 28.59
C LYS A 2 -15.50 44.14 29.49
N PRO A 3 -14.25 44.13 28.97
CA PRO A 3 -13.21 43.13 29.25
C PRO A 3 -12.08 43.63 30.19
N GLY A 4 -11.18 42.72 30.58
CA GLY A 4 -9.95 43.03 31.31
C GLY A 4 -8.69 42.68 30.51
N ILE A 5 -7.86 43.70 30.25
CA ILE A 5 -6.54 43.69 29.60
C ILE A 5 -5.46 43.83 30.68
N SER A 6 -4.31 43.14 30.56
CA SER A 6 -2.97 43.59 31.03
C SER A 6 -1.90 42.62 30.46
N ARG A 7 -1.11 43.00 29.44
CA ARG A 7 0.21 43.69 29.43
C ARG A 7 1.41 42.91 30.02
N GLU A 8 2.18 42.31 29.11
CA GLU A 8 3.57 42.65 28.73
C GLU A 8 4.70 42.67 29.79
N GLY A 9 5.74 41.84 29.55
CA GLY A 9 7.04 41.87 30.22
C GLY A 9 8.10 41.13 29.40
N SER A 10 9.04 41.88 28.81
CA SER A 10 10.17 41.45 27.97
C SER A 10 11.46 41.23 28.78
N PRO A 11 12.53 40.63 28.21
CA PRO A 11 13.45 39.74 28.92
C PRO A 11 14.71 40.42 29.47
N GLU A 12 15.27 39.83 30.53
CA GLU A 12 16.50 40.28 31.17
C GLU A 12 17.71 39.47 30.67
N ARG A 13 18.70 40.19 30.12
CA ARG A 13 20.01 39.72 29.65
C ARG A 13 21.03 40.12 30.71
N VAL A 14 21.79 39.17 31.25
CA VAL A 14 22.89 39.46 32.20
C VAL A 14 24.24 39.22 31.52
N GLU A 15 25.10 40.23 31.64
CA GLU A 15 26.43 40.39 31.05
C GLU A 15 27.54 39.56 31.74
N LYS A 16 28.61 39.27 30.97
CA LYS A 16 29.94 38.88 31.47
C LYS A 16 30.69 40.10 32.00
N PRO A 17 31.74 39.88 32.80
CA PRO A 17 32.98 40.59 32.48
C PRO A 17 34.29 39.79 32.59
N ALA A 18 35.19 40.21 31.70
CA ALA A 18 36.63 40.49 31.86
C ALA A 18 37.68 39.37 31.99
N ALA A 19 38.58 39.39 31.00
CA ALA A 19 39.92 38.84 31.00
C ALA A 19 40.92 39.78 31.72
N GLY A 20 41.99 39.21 32.28
CA GLY A 20 43.10 39.97 32.85
C GLY A 20 44.35 39.13 33.15
N SER A 21 45.31 39.20 32.22
CA SER A 21 46.77 39.38 32.44
C SER A 21 47.66 38.31 33.12
N ARG A 22 48.48 37.70 32.26
CA ARG A 22 49.97 37.65 32.26
C ARG A 22 50.77 37.19 33.50
N GLN A 23 51.44 36.06 33.29
CA GLN A 23 52.91 35.87 33.27
C GLN A 23 53.68 35.82 34.60
N MET A 24 54.28 34.66 34.89
CA MET A 24 55.58 34.60 35.56
C MET A 24 56.40 33.40 35.06
N MET A 25 57.58 33.74 34.56
CA MET A 25 58.66 32.89 34.08
C MET A 25 59.53 32.53 35.28
N VAL A 26 59.87 31.25 35.48
CA VAL A 26 60.99 30.86 36.36
C VAL A 26 61.93 29.95 35.59
N VAL A 27 63.17 30.42 35.56
CA VAL A 27 64.36 29.88 34.93
C VAL A 27 64.93 28.75 35.79
N GLY A 28 65.36 27.66 35.16
CA GLY A 28 66.15 26.59 35.78
C GLY A 28 67.14 26.03 34.76
N THR A 29 68.42 26.23 35.04
CA THR A 29 69.59 26.07 34.16
C THR A 29 70.32 24.73 34.29
N GLY A 30 70.93 24.28 33.19
CA GLY A 30 72.14 23.44 33.15
C GLY A 30 71.91 21.92 32.97
N THR A 31 72.68 21.14 32.20
CA THR A 31 73.89 21.37 31.37
C THR A 31 74.08 20.16 30.43
N THR A 32 74.33 20.47 29.15
CA THR A 32 75.25 19.84 28.18
C THR A 32 75.76 18.39 28.33
N ARG A 33 75.57 17.59 27.26
CA ARG A 33 76.71 17.06 26.48
C ARG A 33 76.30 16.64 25.05
N SER A 34 76.82 17.38 24.08
CA SER A 34 76.89 17.05 22.65
C SER A 34 78.27 16.47 22.35
N GLY A 35 78.34 15.49 21.46
CA GLY A 35 79.60 14.93 20.96
C GLY A 35 79.38 14.17 19.65
N SER A 36 79.43 14.90 18.53
CA SER A 36 79.56 14.33 17.17
C SER A 36 81.04 14.05 16.83
N ARG A 37 81.35 12.87 16.27
CA ARG A 37 82.47 12.64 15.32
C ARG A 37 82.11 11.50 14.34
N CYS A 38 82.47 11.68 13.06
CA CYS A 38 82.19 10.82 11.91
C CYS A 38 83.13 9.59 11.74
N LEU A 39 82.55 8.45 11.29
CA LEU A 39 82.97 7.37 10.33
C LEU A 39 84.39 6.72 10.39
N PRO A 40 84.62 5.46 9.87
CA PRO A 40 83.84 4.72 8.86
C PRO A 40 83.61 3.18 9.07
N LEU A 41 82.72 2.63 8.22
CA LEU A 41 82.55 1.25 7.69
C LEU A 41 82.93 0.02 8.56
N PHE A 42 81.96 -0.87 8.83
CA PHE A 42 81.76 -2.14 8.09
C PHE A 42 80.57 -2.95 8.63
N LEU A 43 79.94 -3.68 7.71
CA LEU A 43 79.13 -4.89 7.88
C LEU A 43 77.60 -4.77 8.09
N LEU A 44 76.91 -5.28 7.06
CA LEU A 44 75.50 -5.58 6.92
C LEU A 44 74.91 -6.26 8.17
N LEU A 45 73.75 -5.78 8.61
CA LEU A 45 72.64 -6.60 9.12
C LEU A 45 71.33 -5.87 8.81
N LEU A 46 70.77 -6.17 7.63
CA LEU A 46 69.37 -5.87 7.31
C LEU A 46 68.48 -6.82 8.14
N LEU A 47 68.17 -6.43 9.38
CA LEU A 47 66.92 -6.85 9.99
C LEU A 47 65.91 -5.78 9.63
N GLY A 48 65.34 -5.93 8.43
CA GLY A 48 64.18 -5.16 8.01
C GLY A 48 63.12 -5.31 9.09
N SER A 49 62.77 -4.20 9.73
CA SER A 49 61.61 -4.08 10.59
C SER A 49 60.40 -4.56 9.79
N SER A 50 60.00 -5.82 9.98
CA SER A 50 58.67 -6.27 9.60
C SER A 50 57.70 -5.46 10.46
N CYS A 51 57.28 -4.32 9.92
CA CYS A 51 56.06 -3.68 10.31
C CYS A 51 54.97 -4.74 10.06
N HIS A 52 54.58 -5.46 11.10
CA HIS A 52 53.38 -6.27 11.08
C HIS A 52 52.24 -5.31 10.78
N MET A 53 51.90 -5.20 9.50
CA MET A 53 50.64 -4.65 9.05
C MET A 53 49.57 -5.36 9.87
N LEU A 54 48.97 -4.65 10.82
CA LEU A 54 47.72 -5.05 11.45
C LEU A 54 46.75 -5.29 10.30
N HIS A 55 46.61 -6.55 9.87
CA HIS A 55 45.54 -6.97 8.99
C HIS A 55 44.28 -6.83 9.84
N GLY A 56 43.69 -5.63 9.84
CA GLY A 56 42.37 -5.42 10.38
C GLY A 56 41.46 -6.45 9.72
N GLN A 57 40.90 -7.37 10.51
CA GLN A 57 40.05 -8.44 10.02
C GLN A 57 39.03 -7.85 9.04
N GLU A 58 39.08 -8.33 7.80
CA GLU A 58 38.15 -7.88 6.77
C GLU A 58 36.80 -8.57 7.01
N VAL A 59 35.76 -7.78 7.28
CA VAL A 59 34.43 -8.26 7.64
C VAL A 59 33.52 -8.13 6.43
N ALA A 60 32.92 -9.26 6.01
CA ALA A 60 31.90 -9.28 4.97
C ALA A 60 30.65 -8.47 5.37
N PRO A 61 29.88 -7.95 4.39
CA PRO A 61 28.71 -7.16 4.70
C PRO A 61 27.64 -8.00 5.40
N TYR A 62 27.04 -7.44 6.46
CA TYR A 62 25.91 -8.05 7.16
C TYR A 62 24.81 -7.01 7.38
N LEU A 63 23.56 -7.44 7.28
CA LEU A 63 22.40 -6.55 7.37
C LEU A 63 22.10 -6.20 8.83
N ARG A 64 21.62 -4.98 9.06
CA ARG A 64 21.15 -4.48 10.35
C ARG A 64 19.68 -4.09 10.23
N GLY A 65 18.87 -4.45 11.22
CA GLY A 65 17.42 -4.23 11.18
C GLY A 65 16.68 -5.19 10.25
N GLY A 66 15.34 -5.09 10.25
CA GLY A 66 14.47 -5.88 9.40
C GLY A 66 13.96 -5.09 8.20
N GLY A 67 13.60 -5.80 7.13
CA GLY A 67 12.82 -5.22 6.03
C GLY A 67 11.47 -4.75 6.50
N LEU A 68 11.10 -3.54 6.07
CA LEU A 68 9.74 -3.04 6.16
C LEU A 68 8.94 -3.93 5.19
N GLY A 69 7.99 -4.73 5.68
CA GLY A 69 7.31 -5.74 4.86
C GLY A 69 6.56 -5.13 3.67
N GLN A 70 5.28 -4.85 3.86
CA GLN A 70 4.47 -4.10 2.91
C GLN A 70 4.32 -2.65 3.39
N GLN A 71 4.40 -1.69 2.48
CA GLN A 71 4.18 -0.26 2.72
C GLN A 71 3.20 0.29 1.69
N VAL A 72 2.19 1.00 2.16
CA VAL A 72 1.26 1.74 1.31
C VAL A 72 1.56 3.23 1.48
N VAL A 73 1.83 3.93 0.39
CA VAL A 73 2.17 5.36 0.38
C VAL A 73 1.30 6.06 -0.66
N LEU A 74 0.85 7.29 -0.38
CA LEU A 74 0.02 8.03 -1.32
C LEU A 74 0.80 8.46 -2.57
N GLU A 75 0.13 8.52 -3.71
CA GLU A 75 0.66 9.15 -4.92
C GLU A 75 1.09 10.60 -4.63
N GLY A 76 2.20 11.04 -5.21
CA GLY A 76 2.76 12.37 -4.98
C GLY A 76 3.62 12.52 -3.71
N ASN A 77 3.47 11.62 -2.73
CA ASN A 77 4.23 11.68 -1.47
C ASN A 77 5.69 11.20 -1.62
N ARG A 78 6.52 11.61 -0.66
CA ARG A 78 7.91 11.19 -0.57
C ARG A 78 8.04 9.80 0.06
N LEU A 79 8.81 8.93 -0.58
CA LEU A 79 9.25 7.65 -0.02
C LEU A 79 10.76 7.68 0.25
N VAL A 80 11.16 7.16 1.42
CA VAL A 80 12.56 6.93 1.77
C VAL A 80 12.72 5.49 2.25
N LEU A 81 13.41 4.68 1.46
CA LEU A 81 13.84 3.33 1.87
C LEU A 81 15.28 3.40 2.38
N THR A 82 15.58 2.57 3.39
CA THR A 82 16.91 2.52 4.00
C THR A 82 17.42 1.09 4.06
N CYS A 83 18.72 0.93 3.82
CA CYS A 83 19.40 -0.35 3.81
C CYS A 83 20.55 -0.30 4.81
N LEU A 84 20.29 -0.69 6.05
CA LEU A 84 21.30 -0.62 7.10
C LEU A 84 22.16 -1.89 7.04
N ALA A 85 23.48 -1.71 6.98
CA ALA A 85 24.43 -2.80 6.98
C ALA A 85 25.70 -2.41 7.75
N GLY A 86 26.40 -3.42 8.27
CA GLY A 86 27.76 -3.30 8.77
C GLY A 86 28.73 -4.12 7.91
N GLY A 87 30.03 -3.92 8.12
CA GLY A 87 31.10 -4.59 7.39
C GLY A 87 32.30 -3.66 7.22
N SER A 88 33.39 -4.17 6.65
CA SER A 88 34.55 -3.33 6.32
C SER A 88 34.21 -2.36 5.18
N TRP A 89 34.69 -1.13 5.29
CA TRP A 89 34.59 -0.10 4.23
C TRP A 89 35.52 -0.42 3.04
N PRO A 90 35.21 0.06 1.81
CA PRO A 90 34.03 0.84 1.43
C PRO A 90 32.80 -0.05 1.18
N LEU A 91 31.67 0.27 1.83
CA LEU A 91 30.39 -0.35 1.53
C LEU A 91 29.72 0.37 0.37
N GLN A 92 29.24 -0.41 -0.60
CA GLN A 92 28.47 0.07 -1.73
C GLN A 92 27.09 -0.59 -1.74
N TYR A 93 26.09 0.18 -2.13
CA TYR A 93 24.68 -0.16 -2.12
C TYR A 93 24.12 -0.05 -3.52
N ARG A 94 23.18 -0.94 -3.84
CA ARG A 94 22.40 -0.89 -5.08
C ARG A 94 20.97 -1.27 -4.79
N TRP A 95 20.04 -0.52 -5.38
CA TRP A 95 18.61 -0.78 -5.28
C TRP A 95 18.08 -1.39 -6.57
N THR A 96 17.17 -2.34 -6.42
CA THR A 96 16.40 -2.92 -7.50
C THR A 96 14.91 -2.72 -7.26
N LEU A 97 14.15 -2.54 -8.34
CA LEU A 97 12.70 -2.57 -8.39
C LEU A 97 12.28 -3.69 -9.33
N ASN A 98 11.48 -4.64 -8.84
CA ASN A 98 11.03 -5.80 -9.61
C ASN A 98 12.21 -6.57 -10.25
N ASN A 99 13.30 -6.72 -9.50
CA ASN A 99 14.57 -7.32 -9.89
C ASN A 99 15.40 -6.54 -10.94
N SER A 100 14.93 -5.38 -11.41
CA SER A 100 15.69 -4.48 -12.29
C SER A 100 16.48 -3.45 -11.49
N ASN A 101 17.74 -3.20 -11.83
CA ASN A 101 18.55 -2.18 -11.15
C ASN A 101 17.98 -0.78 -11.43
N ILE A 102 17.70 -0.01 -10.38
CA ILE A 102 17.25 1.39 -10.47
C ILE A 102 18.32 2.38 -10.03
N THR A 103 19.39 1.90 -9.40
CA THR A 103 20.59 2.68 -9.10
C THR A 103 21.84 1.89 -9.50
N ASP A 104 22.95 2.60 -9.67
CA ASP A 104 24.28 1.99 -9.70
C ASP A 104 24.78 1.69 -8.28
N TRP A 105 25.98 1.11 -8.19
CA TRP A 105 26.69 0.91 -6.93
C TRP A 105 27.20 2.24 -6.38
N THR A 106 26.66 2.65 -5.23
CA THR A 106 26.99 3.94 -4.60
C THR A 106 27.17 3.78 -3.09
N PRO A 107 27.87 4.68 -2.37
CA PRO A 107 27.90 4.64 -0.90
C PRO A 107 26.56 5.02 -0.24
N GLN A 108 25.52 5.38 -1.01
CA GLN A 108 24.22 5.83 -0.52
C GLN A 108 23.33 4.65 -0.12
N TYR A 109 23.21 4.44 1.18
CA TYR A 109 22.36 3.41 1.77
C TYR A 109 20.85 3.75 1.79
N ARG A 110 20.47 4.95 1.32
CA ARG A 110 19.09 5.43 1.26
C ARG A 110 18.65 5.62 -0.18
N LEU A 111 17.44 5.14 -0.50
CA LEU A 111 16.74 5.47 -1.74
C LEU A 111 15.65 6.49 -1.41
N SER A 112 15.71 7.67 -2.01
CA SER A 112 14.74 8.75 -1.79
C SER A 112 14.01 9.05 -3.10
N MET A 113 12.69 8.85 -3.12
CA MET A 113 11.79 9.26 -4.19
C MET A 113 10.95 10.43 -3.69
N PRO A 114 11.23 11.68 -4.13
CA PRO A 114 10.56 12.87 -3.59
C PRO A 114 9.05 12.89 -3.83
N SER A 115 8.60 12.29 -4.93
CA SER A 115 7.20 12.25 -5.33
C SER A 115 6.92 10.95 -6.06
N LEU A 116 6.14 10.07 -5.45
CA LEU A 116 5.80 8.76 -5.99
C LEU A 116 4.78 8.85 -7.13
N LYS A 117 4.95 7.98 -8.12
CA LYS A 117 3.97 7.69 -9.19
C LYS A 117 3.44 6.28 -9.03
N ARG A 118 2.29 6.00 -9.66
CA ARG A 118 1.69 4.64 -9.69
C ARG A 118 2.67 3.57 -10.20
N THR A 119 3.55 3.94 -11.12
CA THR A 119 4.58 3.06 -11.71
C THR A 119 5.72 2.71 -10.76
N ASP A 120 5.85 3.42 -9.64
CA ASP A 120 6.85 3.16 -8.61
C ASP A 120 6.39 2.07 -7.63
N ALA A 121 5.15 1.56 -7.77
CA ALA A 121 4.71 0.39 -7.01
C ALA A 121 5.49 -0.87 -7.44
N GLY A 122 5.88 -1.69 -6.46
CA GLY A 122 6.55 -2.96 -6.72
C GLY A 122 7.42 -3.45 -5.57
N LEU A 123 8.26 -4.44 -5.88
CA LEU A 123 9.16 -5.07 -4.92
C LEU A 123 10.54 -4.42 -4.98
N TYR A 124 10.88 -3.68 -3.93
CA TYR A 124 12.19 -3.07 -3.76
C TYR A 124 13.14 -4.00 -3.03
N GLN A 125 14.40 -4.04 -3.47
CA GLN A 125 15.43 -4.83 -2.80
C GLN A 125 16.77 -4.09 -2.82
N CYS A 126 17.43 -4.05 -1.68
CA CYS A 126 18.78 -3.52 -1.56
C CYS A 126 19.80 -4.66 -1.59
N THR A 127 20.91 -4.45 -2.30
CA THR A 127 22.12 -5.26 -2.17
C THR A 127 23.25 -4.40 -1.65
N VAL A 128 24.04 -4.92 -0.70
CA VAL A 128 25.21 -4.26 -0.14
C VAL A 128 26.45 -5.10 -0.44
N ARG A 129 27.55 -4.48 -0.86
CA ARG A 129 28.82 -5.17 -1.13
C ARG A 129 30.03 -4.43 -0.56
N ASN A 130 31.08 -5.19 -0.30
CA ASN A 130 32.46 -4.71 -0.15
C ASN A 130 33.42 -5.72 -0.81
N ARG A 131 34.73 -5.56 -0.59
CA ARG A 131 35.76 -6.47 -1.13
C ARG A 131 35.65 -7.93 -0.67
N MET A 132 34.97 -8.20 0.45
CA MET A 132 34.80 -9.55 1.00
C MET A 132 33.55 -10.27 0.50
N GLY A 133 32.60 -9.55 -0.10
CA GLY A 133 31.40 -10.16 -0.66
C GLY A 133 30.21 -9.22 -0.76
N ALA A 134 29.03 -9.81 -0.95
CA ALA A 134 27.77 -9.08 -1.05
C ALA A 134 26.66 -9.81 -0.28
N VAL A 135 25.73 -9.03 0.27
CA VAL A 135 24.53 -9.52 0.94
C VAL A 135 23.30 -8.81 0.36
N ILE A 136 22.22 -9.57 0.18
CA ILE A 136 20.96 -9.07 -0.38
C ILE A 136 19.94 -8.98 0.76
N HIS A 137 19.28 -7.82 0.86
CA HIS A 137 18.24 -7.57 1.84
C HIS A 137 16.91 -8.25 1.47
N ARG A 138 16.00 -8.37 2.45
CA ARG A 138 14.63 -8.83 2.18
C ARG A 138 13.92 -7.82 1.26
N LYS A 139 13.02 -8.34 0.43
CA LYS A 139 12.17 -7.51 -0.43
C LYS A 139 11.18 -6.72 0.43
N THR A 140 10.98 -5.46 0.08
CA THR A 140 9.94 -4.59 0.62
C THR A 140 8.94 -4.33 -0.49
N GLU A 141 7.66 -4.65 -0.24
CA GLU A 141 6.59 -4.33 -1.18
C GLU A 141 6.12 -2.91 -0.93
N VAL A 142 6.23 -2.06 -1.95
CA VAL A 142 5.70 -0.71 -1.95
C VAL A 142 4.49 -0.68 -2.84
N GLN A 143 3.37 -0.24 -2.30
CA GLN A 143 2.14 0.01 -3.03
C GLN A 143 1.83 1.50 -2.99
N VAL A 144 1.37 2.03 -4.11
CA VAL A 144 1.03 3.45 -4.24
C VAL A 144 -0.47 3.58 -4.24
N ALA A 145 -1.02 4.29 -3.26
CA ALA A 145 -2.45 4.55 -3.16
C ALA A 145 -2.86 5.71 -4.05
N PHE A 146 -3.91 5.50 -4.84
CA PHE A 146 -4.44 6.49 -5.79
C PHE A 146 -5.91 6.21 -6.10
N LEU A 147 -6.65 7.26 -6.47
CA LEU A 147 -7.93 7.16 -7.15
C LEU A 147 -7.79 7.69 -8.59
N GLY A 148 -8.20 6.89 -9.56
CA GLY A 148 -8.20 7.26 -10.96
C GLY A 148 -9.44 8.05 -11.35
N ASN A 149 -9.49 8.41 -12.63
CA ASN A 149 -10.68 9.04 -13.21
C ASN A 149 -11.63 7.96 -13.73
N VAL A 150 -12.92 8.24 -13.65
CA VAL A 150 -13.95 7.42 -14.29
C VAL A 150 -14.14 7.87 -15.74
N SER A 151 -14.47 6.94 -16.64
CA SER A 151 -14.93 7.29 -18.00
C SER A 151 -16.17 8.19 -17.91
N ALA A 152 -16.36 9.10 -18.87
CA ALA A 152 -17.55 9.95 -18.95
C ALA A 152 -18.74 9.27 -19.67
N GLU A 153 -18.55 8.06 -20.18
CA GLU A 153 -19.54 7.36 -20.99
C GLU A 153 -20.71 6.83 -20.14
N GLU A 154 -21.93 7.19 -20.54
CA GLU A 154 -23.15 6.63 -19.96
C GLU A 154 -23.46 5.27 -20.58
N GLN A 155 -23.96 4.33 -19.78
CA GLN A 155 -24.29 2.98 -20.23
C GLN A 155 -25.80 2.76 -20.24
N ARG A 156 -26.26 1.83 -21.07
CA ARG A 156 -27.67 1.39 -21.08
C ARG A 156 -27.74 -0.12 -20.95
N LYS A 157 -28.64 -0.59 -20.10
CA LYS A 157 -28.88 -2.01 -19.88
C LYS A 157 -30.37 -2.30 -19.91
N THR A 158 -30.77 -3.30 -20.69
CA THR A 158 -32.15 -3.80 -20.70
C THR A 158 -32.17 -5.17 -20.03
N VAL A 159 -33.10 -5.38 -19.11
CA VAL A 159 -33.30 -6.66 -18.41
C VAL A 159 -34.75 -7.08 -18.52
N THR A 160 -35.01 -8.36 -18.76
CA THR A 160 -36.38 -8.88 -18.78
C THR A 160 -36.92 -8.98 -17.36
N GLN A 161 -38.17 -8.55 -17.15
CA GLN A 161 -38.88 -8.61 -15.88
C GLN A 161 -38.76 -10.00 -15.23
N GLY A 162 -38.58 -10.02 -13.91
CA GLY A 162 -38.41 -11.24 -13.11
C GLY A 162 -36.99 -11.84 -13.12
N ARG A 163 -36.12 -11.41 -14.05
CA ARG A 163 -34.70 -11.79 -14.05
C ARG A 163 -33.89 -10.85 -13.14
N ALA A 164 -32.69 -11.28 -12.78
CA ALA A 164 -31.75 -10.42 -12.06
C ALA A 164 -31.10 -9.41 -12.99
N ALA A 165 -31.03 -8.14 -12.56
CA ALA A 165 -30.17 -7.15 -13.16
C ALA A 165 -28.84 -7.09 -12.41
N ILE A 166 -27.73 -7.23 -13.13
CA ILE A 166 -26.38 -6.99 -12.61
C ILE A 166 -25.89 -5.68 -13.21
N ILE A 167 -25.66 -4.66 -12.40
CA ILE A 167 -25.12 -3.37 -12.84
C ILE A 167 -23.69 -3.29 -12.33
N SER A 168 -22.73 -3.37 -13.25
CA SER A 168 -21.31 -3.21 -12.92
C SER A 168 -20.98 -1.73 -12.76
N PRO A 169 -20.13 -1.34 -11.79
CA PRO A 169 -19.59 0.01 -11.76
C PRO A 169 -18.74 0.24 -13.02
N PRO A 170 -18.73 1.45 -13.60
CA PRO A 170 -17.83 1.76 -14.71
C PRO A 170 -16.36 1.51 -14.33
N PRO A 171 -15.48 1.20 -15.30
CA PRO A 171 -14.06 0.97 -15.02
C PRO A 171 -13.44 2.16 -14.27
N LEU A 172 -12.83 1.87 -13.13
CA LEU A 172 -12.18 2.84 -12.26
C LEU A 172 -10.89 2.23 -11.73
N ALA A 173 -9.76 2.78 -12.17
CA ALA A 173 -8.46 2.38 -11.65
C ALA A 173 -8.30 2.96 -10.23
N SER A 174 -8.04 2.13 -9.24
CA SER A 174 -7.85 2.57 -7.86
C SER A 174 -7.03 1.54 -7.09
N PHE A 175 -6.15 2.02 -6.22
CA PHE A 175 -5.51 1.20 -5.21
C PHE A 175 -5.57 1.91 -3.85
N PRO A 176 -6.02 1.23 -2.76
CA PRO A 176 -6.74 -0.04 -2.76
C PRO A 176 -8.08 0.05 -3.53
N ARG A 177 -8.80 -1.08 -3.60
CA ARG A 177 -10.17 -1.10 -4.16
C ARG A 177 -11.04 -0.11 -3.38
N PRO A 178 -11.84 0.74 -4.07
CA PRO A 178 -12.62 1.76 -3.40
C PRO A 178 -13.88 1.17 -2.77
N LEU A 179 -14.35 1.80 -1.70
CA LEU A 179 -15.68 1.60 -1.15
C LEU A 179 -16.70 2.26 -2.07
N VAL A 180 -17.82 1.59 -2.33
CA VAL A 180 -18.87 2.13 -3.21
C VAL A 180 -20.20 2.33 -2.50
N THR A 181 -20.90 3.38 -2.91
CA THR A 181 -22.32 3.59 -2.60
C THR A 181 -23.11 3.73 -3.90
N TRP A 182 -24.11 2.87 -4.09
CA TRP A 182 -24.99 2.93 -5.25
C TRP A 182 -26.18 3.85 -5.01
N TYR A 183 -26.58 4.56 -6.05
CA TYR A 183 -27.74 5.44 -6.07
C TYR A 183 -28.65 5.10 -7.24
N LYS A 184 -29.95 5.25 -7.03
CA LYS A 184 -30.98 5.18 -8.07
C LYS A 184 -31.77 6.48 -8.04
N ASP A 185 -31.82 7.18 -9.18
CA ASP A 185 -32.58 8.44 -9.33
C ASP A 185 -32.29 9.43 -8.19
N GLY A 186 -31.01 9.54 -7.80
CA GLY A 186 -30.53 10.41 -6.72
C GLY A 186 -30.65 9.85 -5.29
N HIS A 187 -31.31 8.71 -5.09
CA HIS A 187 -31.53 8.12 -3.78
C HIS A 187 -30.54 7.00 -3.48
N LYS A 188 -29.94 7.02 -2.29
CA LYS A 188 -29.02 5.98 -1.83
C LYS A 188 -29.71 4.63 -1.75
N ILE A 189 -29.09 3.62 -2.35
CA ILE A 189 -29.57 2.24 -2.30
C ILE A 189 -29.00 1.56 -1.07
N ILE A 190 -29.88 0.98 -0.25
CA ILE A 190 -29.51 0.15 0.90
C ILE A 190 -29.77 -1.33 0.53
N PRO A 191 -28.77 -2.22 0.63
CA PRO A 191 -28.97 -3.64 0.37
C PRO A 191 -30.07 -4.26 1.23
N ASN A 192 -30.82 -5.20 0.66
CA ASN A 192 -31.93 -5.92 1.30
C ASN A 192 -32.12 -7.33 0.68
N ASN A 193 -33.23 -8.01 0.97
CA ASN A 193 -33.51 -9.35 0.45
C ASN A 193 -33.60 -9.45 -1.08
N ARG A 194 -33.83 -8.33 -1.77
CA ARG A 194 -33.89 -8.25 -3.24
C ARG A 194 -32.69 -7.55 -3.86
N ILE A 195 -32.01 -6.68 -3.11
CA ILE A 195 -30.88 -5.89 -3.61
C ILE A 195 -29.59 -6.29 -2.89
N ALA A 196 -28.52 -6.56 -3.63
CA ALA A 196 -27.20 -6.90 -3.11
C ALA A 196 -26.11 -6.05 -3.76
N ILE A 197 -25.01 -5.83 -3.04
CA ILE A 197 -23.76 -5.31 -3.60
C ILE A 197 -22.70 -6.41 -3.44
N THR A 198 -22.09 -6.81 -4.55
CA THR A 198 -21.08 -7.90 -4.58
C THR A 198 -19.74 -7.44 -4.02
N MET A 199 -18.84 -8.38 -3.76
CA MET A 199 -17.44 -8.09 -3.39
C MET A 199 -16.67 -7.37 -4.53
N ASP A 200 -17.15 -7.45 -5.76
CA ASP A 200 -16.65 -6.67 -6.91
C ASP A 200 -17.38 -5.33 -7.11
N ASN A 201 -18.13 -4.87 -6.11
CA ASN A 201 -18.87 -3.60 -6.15
C ASN A 201 -20.01 -3.54 -7.17
N GLN A 202 -20.48 -4.68 -7.71
CA GLN A 202 -21.61 -4.73 -8.62
C GLN A 202 -22.93 -4.64 -7.85
N LEU A 203 -23.89 -3.87 -8.36
CA LEU A 203 -25.26 -3.85 -7.84
C LEU A 203 -26.06 -4.98 -8.48
N VAL A 204 -26.64 -5.84 -7.66
CA VAL A 204 -27.54 -6.92 -8.12
C VAL A 204 -28.95 -6.64 -7.63
N VAL A 205 -29.88 -6.51 -8.57
CA VAL A 205 -31.31 -6.33 -8.32
C VAL A 205 -32.03 -7.61 -8.73
N LEU A 206 -32.56 -8.35 -7.76
CA LEU A 206 -33.26 -9.61 -7.97
C LEU A 206 -34.73 -9.36 -8.35
N ALA A 207 -35.32 -10.34 -9.04
CA ALA A 207 -36.73 -10.38 -9.43
C ALA A 207 -37.22 -9.02 -9.95
N THR A 208 -36.55 -8.49 -10.98
CA THR A 208 -36.78 -7.10 -11.42
C THR A 208 -38.24 -6.84 -11.81
N THR A 209 -38.72 -5.65 -11.48
CA THR A 209 -40.06 -5.13 -11.81
C THR A 209 -39.93 -3.84 -12.63
N ALA A 210 -41.02 -3.36 -13.23
CA ALA A 210 -41.00 -2.10 -13.97
C ALA A 210 -40.49 -0.92 -13.12
N THR A 211 -40.73 -0.94 -11.81
CA THR A 211 -40.27 0.11 -10.87
C THR A 211 -38.76 0.14 -10.66
N ASP A 212 -38.04 -0.91 -11.05
CA ASP A 212 -36.58 -0.95 -10.98
C ASP A 212 -35.91 -0.19 -12.13
N ALA A 213 -36.64 0.13 -13.19
CA ALA A 213 -36.13 0.99 -14.24
C ALA A 213 -35.74 2.37 -13.67
N GLY A 214 -34.69 2.96 -14.22
CA GLY A 214 -34.21 4.27 -13.76
C GLY A 214 -32.73 4.51 -14.05
N ARG A 215 -32.22 5.61 -13.50
CA ARG A 215 -30.85 6.09 -13.65
C ARG A 215 -30.03 5.66 -12.42
N TYR A 216 -29.09 4.73 -12.62
CA TYR A 216 -28.20 4.26 -11.57
C TYR A 216 -26.83 4.92 -11.69
N HIS A 217 -26.21 5.26 -10.57
CA HIS A 217 -24.80 5.68 -10.55
C HIS A 217 -24.16 5.24 -9.25
N VAL A 218 -22.83 5.31 -9.18
CA VAL A 218 -22.06 4.92 -8.02
C VAL A 218 -21.13 6.05 -7.60
N GLU A 219 -21.06 6.28 -6.29
CA GLU A 219 -20.02 7.10 -5.67
C GLU A 219 -18.96 6.15 -5.11
N ALA A 220 -17.72 6.33 -5.53
CA ALA A 220 -16.58 5.54 -5.09
C ALA A 220 -15.65 6.40 -4.22
N VAL A 221 -15.19 5.86 -3.10
CA VAL A 221 -14.27 6.50 -2.16
C VAL A 221 -13.06 5.61 -1.96
N ASN A 222 -11.86 6.18 -2.14
CA ASN A 222 -10.63 5.50 -1.75
C ASN A 222 -10.31 5.91 -0.31
N GLU A 223 -10.51 4.99 0.64
CA GLU A 223 -10.33 5.27 2.08
C GLU A 223 -8.89 5.63 2.46
N MET A 224 -7.90 5.25 1.64
CA MET A 224 -6.49 5.57 1.89
C MET A 224 -6.13 7.00 1.47
N THR A 225 -6.64 7.46 0.33
CA THR A 225 -6.39 8.84 -0.16
C THR A 225 -7.41 9.84 0.37
N GLY A 226 -8.61 9.38 0.75
CA GLY A 226 -9.75 10.23 1.10
C GLY A 226 -10.47 10.83 -0.11
N GLU A 227 -10.00 10.54 -1.33
CA GLU A 227 -10.60 11.05 -2.57
C GLU A 227 -11.88 10.30 -2.90
N ASN A 228 -12.80 11.00 -3.58
CA ASN A 228 -14.05 10.43 -4.06
C ASN A 228 -14.31 10.79 -5.54
N VAL A 229 -15.04 9.91 -6.23
CA VAL A 229 -15.47 10.13 -7.60
C VAL A 229 -16.89 9.61 -7.80
N THR A 230 -17.70 10.36 -8.56
CA THR A 230 -19.05 9.96 -8.95
C THR A 230 -19.03 9.47 -10.39
N SER A 231 -19.59 8.29 -10.64
CA SER A 231 -19.66 7.71 -11.98
C SER A 231 -20.69 8.41 -12.88
N PRO A 232 -20.58 8.27 -14.21
CA PRO A 232 -21.71 8.49 -15.10
C PRO A 232 -22.86 7.52 -14.80
N ALA A 233 -24.00 7.78 -15.43
CA ALA A 233 -25.17 6.98 -15.23
C ALA A 233 -25.18 5.69 -16.06
N VAL A 234 -25.78 4.66 -15.47
CA VAL A 234 -26.26 3.46 -16.16
C VAL A 234 -27.79 3.51 -16.19
N TYR A 235 -28.38 3.62 -17.38
CA TYR A 235 -29.82 3.59 -17.56
C TYR A 235 -30.31 2.15 -17.65
N LEU A 236 -31.06 1.71 -16.63
CA LEU A 236 -31.71 0.40 -16.62
C LEU A 236 -33.13 0.52 -17.18
N SER A 237 -33.43 -0.26 -18.21
CA SER A 237 -34.79 -0.47 -18.72
C SER A 237 -35.25 -1.90 -18.47
N ILE A 238 -36.53 -2.07 -18.19
CA ILE A 238 -37.13 -3.39 -17.93
C ILE A 238 -38.05 -3.75 -19.08
N SER A 239 -37.76 -4.86 -19.76
CA SER A 239 -38.61 -5.39 -20.83
C SER A 239 -39.56 -6.44 -20.28
N VAL A 240 -40.80 -6.45 -20.78
CA VAL A 240 -41.77 -7.49 -20.46
C VAL A 240 -41.50 -8.69 -21.37
N GLY A 241 -41.46 -9.90 -20.80
CA GLY A 241 -41.33 -11.15 -21.56
C GLY A 241 -42.50 -11.32 -22.53
N LYS A 242 -42.28 -12.01 -23.66
CA LYS A 242 -43.38 -12.36 -24.57
C LYS A 242 -44.36 -13.27 -23.84
N LYS A 243 -45.64 -12.88 -23.75
CA LYS A 243 -46.70 -13.72 -23.19
C LYS A 243 -46.69 -15.10 -23.86
N ASN A 244 -46.63 -16.17 -23.06
CA ASN A 244 -47.27 -17.41 -23.47
C ASN A 244 -48.78 -17.12 -23.49
N ARG A 245 -49.43 -17.33 -24.64
CA ARG A 245 -50.88 -17.14 -24.84
C ARG A 245 -51.63 -18.00 -23.81
N GLY A 246 -51.97 -17.42 -22.65
CA GLY A 246 -52.65 -18.14 -21.57
C GLY A 246 -52.54 -17.55 -20.17
N SER A 247 -51.53 -16.71 -19.85
CA SER A 247 -51.45 -16.08 -18.52
C SER A 247 -52.11 -14.68 -18.51
N THR A 248 -53.05 -14.50 -17.59
CA THR A 248 -53.84 -13.27 -17.41
C THR A 248 -53.14 -12.18 -16.60
N ASP A 249 -51.92 -12.43 -16.09
CA ASP A 249 -51.13 -11.41 -15.38
C ASP A 249 -49.61 -11.56 -15.66
N PRO A 250 -48.96 -10.59 -16.36
CA PRO A 250 -47.52 -10.61 -16.59
C PRO A 250 -46.68 -10.47 -15.29
N GLU A 251 -47.29 -10.04 -14.18
CA GLU A 251 -46.62 -9.89 -12.89
C GLU A 251 -46.55 -11.21 -12.08
N SER A 252 -47.20 -12.26 -12.56
CA SER A 252 -47.31 -13.55 -11.86
C SER A 252 -46.39 -14.67 -12.39
N GLU A 253 -45.52 -14.38 -13.38
CA GLU A 253 -44.61 -15.38 -13.93
C GLU A 253 -43.53 -15.77 -12.90
N GLN A 254 -43.67 -16.98 -12.35
CA GLN A 254 -42.70 -17.56 -11.41
C GLN A 254 -41.39 -17.88 -12.12
N VAL A 255 -40.27 -17.63 -11.43
CA VAL A 255 -38.93 -17.87 -11.95
C VAL A 255 -38.20 -18.80 -11.00
N ALA A 256 -37.80 -19.98 -11.51
CA ALA A 256 -37.06 -20.96 -10.74
C ALA A 256 -35.72 -20.38 -10.23
N PRO A 257 -35.24 -20.81 -9.04
CA PRO A 257 -33.96 -20.37 -8.50
C PRO A 257 -32.78 -20.63 -9.44
N ALA A 258 -32.01 -19.60 -9.74
CA ALA A 258 -30.80 -19.69 -10.53
C ALA A 258 -29.67 -18.86 -9.90
N ILE A 259 -28.44 -19.39 -9.90
CA ILE A 259 -27.27 -18.66 -9.42
C ILE A 259 -26.93 -17.55 -10.41
N VAL A 260 -26.82 -16.31 -9.90
CA VAL A 260 -26.46 -15.11 -10.65
C VAL A 260 -24.99 -14.77 -10.44
N ILE A 261 -24.55 -14.80 -9.19
CA ILE A 261 -23.15 -14.66 -8.79
C ILE A 261 -22.78 -15.93 -8.03
N GLY A 262 -21.84 -16.69 -8.56
CA GLY A 262 -21.32 -17.91 -7.93
C GLY A 262 -20.07 -17.64 -7.09
N PRO A 263 -19.73 -18.56 -6.17
CA PRO A 263 -18.48 -18.49 -5.44
C PRO A 263 -17.30 -18.57 -6.40
N LYS A 264 -16.26 -17.79 -6.12
CA LYS A 264 -14.99 -17.82 -6.87
C LYS A 264 -13.96 -18.65 -6.12
N ASP A 265 -13.13 -19.35 -6.88
CA ASP A 265 -11.97 -20.05 -6.32
C ASP A 265 -11.08 -19.03 -5.59
N THR A 266 -10.92 -19.25 -4.29
CA THR A 266 -10.22 -18.32 -3.40
C THR A 266 -9.12 -19.08 -2.67
N THR A 267 -7.90 -18.55 -2.72
CA THR A 267 -6.76 -19.06 -1.96
C THR A 267 -6.35 -17.99 -0.96
N VAL A 268 -6.19 -18.39 0.31
CA VAL A 268 -5.75 -17.51 1.40
C VAL A 268 -4.61 -18.17 2.16
N VAL A 269 -3.80 -17.35 2.83
CA VAL A 269 -2.77 -17.85 3.75
C VAL A 269 -3.45 -18.53 4.94
N THR A 270 -2.83 -19.60 5.46
CA THR A 270 -3.33 -20.30 6.64
C THR A 270 -3.52 -19.34 7.82
N GLY A 271 -4.72 -19.36 8.43
CA GLY A 271 -5.08 -18.48 9.54
C GLY A 271 -5.70 -17.14 9.12
N SER A 272 -5.74 -16.83 7.82
CA SER A 272 -6.51 -15.69 7.29
C SER A 272 -7.96 -16.08 7.04
N GLU A 273 -8.87 -15.11 7.21
CA GLU A 273 -10.28 -15.25 6.87
C GLU A 273 -10.48 -15.23 5.34
N ALA A 274 -11.33 -16.13 4.82
CA ALA A 274 -11.82 -16.03 3.44
C ALA A 274 -13.34 -15.87 3.42
N THR A 275 -13.82 -14.98 2.56
CA THR A 275 -15.27 -14.80 2.32
C THR A 275 -15.61 -15.28 0.92
N LEU A 276 -16.55 -16.22 0.83
CA LEU A 276 -17.17 -16.65 -0.42
C LEU A 276 -18.55 -15.98 -0.57
N GLU A 277 -18.92 -15.63 -1.79
CA GLU A 277 -20.23 -15.04 -2.11
C GLU A 277 -21.05 -15.93 -3.04
N CYS A 278 -22.37 -15.97 -2.81
CA CYS A 278 -23.33 -16.62 -3.70
C CYS A 278 -24.64 -15.82 -3.69
N ILE A 279 -25.05 -15.34 -4.86
CA ILE A 279 -26.30 -14.61 -5.05
C ILE A 279 -27.11 -15.35 -6.10
N ALA A 280 -28.34 -15.71 -5.74
CA ALA A 280 -29.28 -16.38 -6.63
C ALA A 280 -30.51 -15.49 -6.87
N ASN A 281 -31.20 -15.72 -7.98
CA ASN A 281 -32.45 -15.08 -8.34
C ASN A 281 -33.57 -16.10 -8.36
N ALA A 282 -34.73 -15.73 -7.82
CA ALA A 282 -35.98 -16.48 -7.95
C ALA A 282 -37.15 -15.50 -7.90
N ARG A 283 -38.32 -15.92 -8.37
CA ARG A 283 -39.56 -15.17 -8.23
C ARG A 283 -40.67 -16.14 -7.78
N PRO A 284 -41.30 -15.92 -6.61
CA PRO A 284 -41.08 -14.82 -5.66
C PRO A 284 -39.71 -14.90 -4.95
N VAL A 285 -39.13 -13.74 -4.61
CA VAL A 285 -37.81 -13.67 -3.96
C VAL A 285 -37.85 -14.05 -2.48
N ASP A 286 -38.99 -13.87 -1.82
CA ASP A 286 -39.14 -14.12 -0.37
C ASP A 286 -39.03 -15.61 -0.01
N GLY A 287 -39.29 -16.51 -0.95
CA GLY A 287 -39.10 -17.96 -0.78
C GLY A 287 -37.68 -18.44 -1.11
N LEU A 288 -36.77 -17.57 -1.54
CA LEU A 288 -35.43 -17.96 -1.94
C LEU A 288 -34.53 -18.26 -0.73
N VAL A 289 -34.01 -19.48 -0.67
CA VAL A 289 -33.05 -19.90 0.36
C VAL A 289 -31.71 -20.25 -0.28
N VAL A 290 -30.65 -19.58 0.16
CA VAL A 290 -29.26 -19.91 -0.20
C VAL A 290 -28.62 -20.65 0.97
N SER A 291 -28.05 -21.83 0.70
CA SER A 291 -27.37 -22.65 1.71
C SER A 291 -26.01 -23.12 1.20
N TRP A 292 -25.02 -23.06 2.08
CA TRP A 292 -23.67 -23.53 1.82
C TRP A 292 -23.50 -24.96 2.32
N LYS A 293 -22.89 -25.81 1.51
CA LYS A 293 -22.58 -27.20 1.87
C LYS A 293 -21.12 -27.52 1.54
N ARG A 294 -20.47 -28.31 2.39
CA ARG A 294 -19.17 -28.94 2.12
C ARG A 294 -19.32 -30.43 2.32
N GLU A 295 -18.97 -31.21 1.30
CA GLU A 295 -19.06 -32.68 1.32
C GLU A 295 -20.47 -33.16 1.76
N GLY A 296 -21.51 -32.50 1.26
CA GLY A 296 -22.91 -32.82 1.57
C GLY A 296 -23.43 -32.26 2.90
N ARG A 297 -22.56 -31.82 3.83
CA ARG A 297 -22.97 -31.24 5.13
C ARG A 297 -23.24 -29.75 5.00
N ARG A 298 -24.34 -29.28 5.58
CA ARG A 298 -24.69 -27.85 5.62
C ARG A 298 -23.74 -27.11 6.56
N LEU A 299 -23.12 -26.04 6.05
CA LEU A 299 -22.22 -25.17 6.80
C LEU A 299 -22.96 -23.94 7.32
N ALA A 300 -23.60 -23.19 6.42
CA ALA A 300 -24.26 -21.93 6.73
C ALA A 300 -25.42 -21.63 5.77
N GLY A 301 -26.18 -20.59 6.05
CA GLY A 301 -27.17 -20.00 5.14
C GLY A 301 -26.83 -18.55 4.82
N GLY A 302 -27.39 -18.03 3.73
CA GLY A 302 -27.22 -16.64 3.32
C GLY A 302 -26.25 -16.44 2.16
N ARG A 303 -26.07 -15.17 1.75
CA ARG A 303 -25.35 -14.79 0.53
C ARG A 303 -23.83 -14.85 0.66
N ARG A 304 -23.29 -14.93 1.87
CA ARG A 304 -21.86 -15.01 2.13
C ARG A 304 -21.56 -16.14 3.09
N LEU A 305 -20.43 -16.81 2.87
CA LEU A 305 -19.84 -17.77 3.78
C LEU A 305 -18.46 -17.27 4.16
N ILE A 306 -18.19 -17.19 5.46
CA ILE A 306 -16.90 -16.83 6.01
C ILE A 306 -16.26 -18.12 6.54
N ILE A 307 -15.01 -18.38 6.17
CA ILE A 307 -14.22 -19.57 6.55
C ILE A 307 -12.84 -19.18 7.07
#